data_AF-A0A836VIL3-F1
#
_entry.id   AF-A0A836VIL3-F1
#
_cell.length_a   1.000
_cell.length_b   1.000
_cell.length_c   1.000
_cell.angle_alpha   90.00
_cell.angle_beta   90.00
_cell.angle_gamma   90.00
#
_symmetry.space_group_name_H-M   'P 1'
#
loop_
_entity.id
_entity.type
_entity.pdbx_description
1 polymer ?
#
loop_
_entity_poly.entity_id
_entity_poly.type
_entity_poly.pdbx_seq_one_letter_code
_entity_poly.pdbx_strand_id
1 'polypeptide(L)'
;MWPGNTSDAKALIPIVDRLKKRFHIARICVVADRGMISKKTIAELQAAHRDVRYILGARLRAVKEIREQVLADAGAFEHVYGPKKCSKDPSPLQVKEVRIEDRRYIVCHNEDQARKDRADREAIVGALRDQLKQGDKSLIGNKGYRKYVKARGPRFEIDEAKIEQEARFDGIWVLQTDAAVTPVEGALKYKELWMVEALFRSLKSVVETRPIYHKCDETIRGHVFCSFLALVLLKELQARMEVRGWRAEWSRLKSDLDALEEITIENAGRTFVIRSRTRGDAGKALQAAGVALGPTVRFCT
;
A
#
# COMPACT_ATOMS: atom_id res chain seq x y z
N MET A 1 -9.84 -3.44 20.35
CA MET A 1 -10.04 -2.89 18.99
C MET A 1 -10.81 -1.59 19.12
N TRP A 2 -10.80 -0.74 18.09
CA TRP A 2 -11.62 0.46 18.09
C TRP A 2 -13.02 0.17 17.50
N PRO A 3 -14.06 0.90 17.93
CA PRO A 3 -15.36 0.87 17.27
C PRO A 3 -15.24 1.22 15.78
N GLY A 4 -16.03 0.58 14.92
CA GLY A 4 -15.94 0.73 13.46
C GLY A 4 -16.21 2.13 12.90
N ASN A 5 -16.73 3.04 13.72
CA ASN A 5 -16.94 4.46 13.38
C ASN A 5 -15.78 5.37 13.82
N THR A 6 -14.72 4.81 14.42
CA THR A 6 -13.55 5.58 14.82
C THR A 6 -12.72 5.90 13.60
N SER A 7 -12.43 7.18 13.36
CA SER A 7 -11.51 7.54 12.28
C SER A 7 -10.07 7.14 12.62
N ASP A 8 -9.35 6.63 11.62
CA ASP A 8 -7.95 6.22 11.77
C ASP A 8 -7.06 7.34 12.33
N ALA A 9 -7.36 8.59 11.97
CA ALA A 9 -6.69 9.78 12.50
C ALA A 9 -6.77 9.92 14.03
N LYS A 10 -7.87 9.46 14.66
CA LYS A 10 -8.04 9.47 16.12
C LYS A 10 -7.37 8.27 16.79
N ALA A 11 -7.10 7.20 16.05
CA ALA A 11 -6.48 5.99 16.58
C ALA A 11 -4.95 6.07 16.58
N LEU A 12 -4.34 6.87 15.70
CA LEU A 12 -2.89 6.91 15.48
C LEU A 12 -2.09 7.20 16.76
N ILE A 13 -2.36 8.31 17.45
CA ILE A 13 -1.62 8.69 18.66
C ILE A 13 -1.77 7.64 19.78
N PRO A 14 -2.99 7.17 20.12
CA PRO A 14 -3.16 6.07 21.07
C PRO A 14 -2.40 4.78 20.71
N ILE A 15 -2.24 4.47 19.41
CA ILE A 15 -1.45 3.32 18.97
C ILE A 15 0.03 3.55 19.25
N VAL A 16 0.56 4.72 18.87
CA VAL A 16 1.96 5.09 19.10
C VAL A 16 2.30 5.03 20.60
N ASP A 17 1.47 5.65 21.44
CA ASP A 17 1.67 5.66 22.89
C ASP A 17 1.64 4.24 23.47
N ARG A 18 0.72 3.39 22.98
CA ARG A 18 0.62 1.98 23.40
C ARG A 18 1.83 1.17 22.99
N LEU A 19 2.35 1.36 21.77
CA LEU A 19 3.53 0.66 21.27
C LEU A 19 4.77 1.02 22.11
N LYS A 20 5.00 2.31 22.36
CA LYS A 20 6.10 2.78 23.22
C LYS A 20 5.99 2.21 24.63
N LYS A 21 4.81 2.27 25.25
CA LYS A 21 4.59 1.78 26.62
C LYS A 21 4.75 0.27 26.73
N ARG A 22 4.22 -0.50 25.78
CA ARG A 22 4.20 -1.98 25.85
C ARG A 22 5.54 -2.61 25.48
N PHE A 23 6.24 -2.06 24.50
CA PHE A 23 7.46 -2.65 23.94
C PHE A 23 8.71 -1.84 24.28
N HIS A 24 8.59 -0.79 25.10
CA HIS A 24 9.69 0.09 25.50
C HIS A 24 10.48 0.67 24.31
N ILE A 25 9.77 0.99 23.22
CA ILE A 25 10.40 1.51 22.01
C ILE A 25 10.83 2.95 22.23
N ALA A 26 12.14 3.19 22.18
CA ALA A 26 12.72 4.52 22.36
C ALA A 26 12.34 5.46 21.20
N ARG A 27 12.55 5.03 19.95
CA ARG A 27 12.36 5.86 18.76
C ARG A 27 11.38 5.21 17.79
N ILE A 28 10.40 5.98 17.32
CA ILE A 28 9.42 5.53 16.32
C ILE A 28 9.42 6.53 15.15
N CYS A 29 9.38 6.02 13.93
CA CYS A 29 9.05 6.81 12.74
C CYS A 29 7.71 6.32 12.18
N VAL A 30 6.71 7.20 12.17
CA VAL A 30 5.37 6.91 11.66
C VAL A 30 5.31 7.20 10.17
N VAL A 31 4.93 6.19 9.37
CA VAL A 31 4.64 6.36 7.94
C VAL A 31 3.14 6.23 7.73
N ALA A 32 2.49 7.26 7.20
CA ALA A 32 1.03 7.26 7.09
C ALA A 32 0.50 8.11 5.92
N ASP A 33 -0.64 7.69 5.38
CA ASP A 33 -1.33 8.38 4.30
C ASP A 33 -2.02 9.68 4.74
N ARG A 34 -2.20 10.56 3.75
CA ARG A 34 -2.86 11.87 3.88
C ARG A 34 -4.27 11.86 4.49
N GLY A 35 -4.93 10.70 4.51
CA GLY A 35 -6.25 10.52 5.12
C GLY A 35 -6.20 10.49 6.65
N MET A 36 -5.10 9.99 7.23
CA MET A 36 -4.93 9.80 8.67
C MET A 36 -4.38 11.04 9.38
N ILE A 37 -4.04 12.09 8.62
CA ILE A 37 -3.23 13.21 9.13
C ILE A 37 -4.02 14.51 9.15
N SER A 38 -3.90 15.21 10.28
CA SER A 38 -4.40 16.57 10.52
C SER A 38 -3.29 17.43 11.14
N LYS A 39 -3.43 18.76 11.11
CA LYS A 39 -2.50 19.67 11.79
C LYS A 39 -2.34 19.32 13.27
N LYS A 40 -3.44 18.97 13.93
CA LYS A 40 -3.44 18.52 15.33
C LYS A 40 -2.62 17.24 15.51
N THR A 41 -2.82 16.25 14.64
CA THR A 41 -2.09 14.98 14.69
C THR A 41 -0.58 15.19 14.48
N ILE A 42 -0.18 16.07 13.57
CA ILE A 42 1.23 16.41 13.35
C ILE A 42 1.83 17.05 14.62
N ALA A 43 1.14 18.03 15.20
CA ALA A 43 1.59 18.67 16.44
C ALA A 43 1.70 17.67 17.61
N GLU A 44 0.78 16.70 17.68
CA GLU A 44 0.84 15.62 18.68
C GLU A 44 2.02 14.68 18.45
N LEU A 45 2.36 14.34 17.19
CA LEU A 45 3.54 13.54 16.85
C LEU A 45 4.84 14.28 17.19
N GLN A 46 4.87 15.60 16.95
CA GLN A 46 6.02 16.47 17.23
C GLN A 46 6.18 16.86 18.70
N ALA A 47 5.23 16.47 19.57
CA ALA A 47 5.30 16.82 20.98
C ALA A 47 6.59 16.28 21.61
N ALA A 48 7.36 17.16 22.27
CA ALA A 48 8.72 16.87 22.74
C ALA A 48 8.84 15.61 23.61
N HIS A 49 7.79 15.27 24.38
CA HIS A 49 7.76 14.10 25.24
C HIS A 49 7.58 12.76 24.51
N ARG A 50 7.23 12.78 23.20
CA ARG A 50 6.96 11.55 22.44
C ARG A 50 8.17 11.02 21.69
N ASP A 51 9.15 11.85 21.30
CA ASP A 51 10.28 11.44 20.43
C ASP A 51 9.83 10.52 19.28
N VAL A 52 8.91 11.05 18.46
CA VAL A 52 8.33 10.37 17.29
C VAL A 52 8.63 11.21 16.07
N ARG A 53 9.18 10.56 15.03
CA ARG A 53 9.37 11.15 13.71
C ARG A 53 8.26 10.70 12.77
N TYR A 54 8.10 11.36 11.64
CA TYR A 54 7.08 11.00 10.68
C TYR A 54 7.48 11.17 9.22
N ILE A 55 6.87 10.38 8.34
CA ILE A 55 6.84 10.54 6.89
C ILE A 55 5.38 10.45 6.46
N LEU A 56 4.77 11.57 6.12
CA LEU A 56 3.34 11.68 5.95
C LEU A 56 2.97 12.11 4.53
N GLY A 57 2.04 11.40 3.91
CA GLY A 57 1.45 11.84 2.65
C GLY A 57 0.75 13.19 2.82
N ALA A 58 1.04 14.15 1.95
CA ALA A 58 0.44 15.49 2.00
C ALA A 58 -0.73 15.64 1.02
N ARG A 59 -1.66 16.56 1.33
CA ARG A 59 -2.85 16.82 0.49
C ARG A 59 -2.55 17.90 -0.54
N LEU A 60 -1.98 17.49 -1.69
CA LEU A 60 -1.59 18.40 -2.79
C LEU A 60 -2.65 19.44 -3.13
N ARG A 61 -3.91 19.02 -3.30
CA ARG A 61 -5.01 19.90 -3.76
C ARG A 61 -5.57 20.82 -2.68
N ALA A 62 -5.43 20.44 -1.41
CA ALA A 62 -6.10 21.10 -0.30
C ALA A 62 -5.18 22.11 0.42
N VAL A 63 -3.86 21.89 0.39
CA VAL A 63 -2.90 22.74 1.10
C VAL A 63 -2.39 23.81 0.15
N LYS A 64 -2.75 25.08 0.42
CA LYS A 64 -2.37 26.24 -0.40
C LYS A 64 -0.86 26.35 -0.58
N GLU A 65 -0.10 26.25 0.50
CA GLU A 65 1.37 26.29 0.49
C GLU A 65 1.99 25.24 -0.42
N ILE A 66 1.43 24.02 -0.44
CA ILE A 66 1.94 22.97 -1.34
C ILE A 66 1.73 23.39 -2.80
N ARG A 67 0.52 23.85 -3.14
CA ARG A 67 0.18 24.23 -4.53
C ARG A 67 0.97 25.42 -5.04
N GLU A 68 1.18 26.42 -4.19
CA GLU A 68 1.68 27.73 -4.61
C GLU A 68 3.17 27.91 -4.34
N GLN A 69 3.75 27.20 -3.37
CA GLN A 69 5.15 27.34 -2.99
C GLN A 69 5.93 26.06 -3.26
N VAL A 70 5.50 24.92 -2.70
CA VAL A 70 6.25 23.66 -2.82
C VAL A 70 6.32 23.15 -4.26
N LEU A 71 5.21 23.21 -5.00
CA LEU A 71 5.17 22.80 -6.41
C LEU A 71 5.72 23.87 -7.37
N ALA A 72 5.83 25.12 -6.92
CA ALA A 72 6.41 26.21 -7.70
C ALA A 72 7.94 26.29 -7.58
N ASP A 73 8.53 25.61 -6.59
CA ASP A 73 9.97 25.51 -6.43
C ASP A 73 10.64 24.97 -7.72
N ALA A 74 11.70 25.64 -8.16
CA ALA A 74 12.44 25.30 -9.39
C ALA A 74 13.65 24.38 -9.13
N GLY A 75 13.77 23.81 -7.93
CA GLY A 75 14.83 22.89 -7.56
C GLY A 75 14.88 21.65 -8.45
N ALA A 76 16.09 21.17 -8.71
CA ALA A 76 16.33 20.01 -9.55
C ALA A 76 15.84 18.71 -8.89
N PHE A 77 15.31 17.80 -9.71
CA PHE A 77 14.95 16.46 -9.28
C PHE A 77 16.16 15.51 -9.37
N GLU A 78 16.39 14.78 -8.29
CA GLU A 78 17.24 13.61 -8.27
C GLU A 78 16.52 12.42 -8.93
N HIS A 79 17.20 11.73 -9.84
CA HIS A 79 16.65 10.56 -10.53
C HIS A 79 16.98 9.29 -9.75
N VAL A 80 15.97 8.69 -9.13
CA VAL A 80 16.11 7.45 -8.34
C VAL A 80 16.01 6.23 -9.25
N TYR A 81 14.95 6.17 -10.05
CA TYR A 81 14.72 5.09 -11.02
C TYR A 81 14.32 5.69 -12.36
N GLY A 82 14.96 5.20 -13.43
CA GLY A 82 14.65 5.58 -14.81
C GLY A 82 13.45 4.83 -15.40
N PRO A 83 13.20 5.01 -16.72
CA PRO A 83 12.15 4.31 -17.44
C PRO A 83 12.27 2.79 -17.32
N LYS A 84 11.13 2.10 -17.15
CA LYS A 84 11.10 0.64 -17.13
C LYS A 84 11.53 0.07 -18.48
N LYS A 85 12.46 -0.88 -18.46
CA LYS A 85 12.84 -1.68 -19.63
C LYS A 85 12.10 -3.02 -19.63
N CYS A 86 11.80 -3.57 -18.46
CA CYS A 86 11.01 -4.78 -18.28
C CYS A 86 9.96 -4.63 -17.17
N SER A 87 9.03 -5.59 -17.09
CA SER A 87 7.95 -5.57 -16.09
C SER A 87 8.43 -5.69 -14.63
N LYS A 88 9.67 -6.14 -14.43
CA LYS A 88 10.28 -6.32 -13.10
C LYS A 88 11.02 -5.07 -12.61
N ASP A 89 11.22 -4.07 -13.47
CA ASP A 89 11.93 -2.86 -13.10
C ASP A 89 11.08 -2.00 -12.15
N PRO A 90 11.72 -1.32 -11.18
CA PRO A 90 11.01 -0.38 -10.34
C PRO A 90 10.36 0.71 -11.19
N SER A 91 9.22 1.23 -10.72
CA SER A 91 8.58 2.35 -11.41
C SER A 91 9.45 3.60 -11.38
N PRO A 92 9.46 4.39 -12.47
CA PRO A 92 10.26 5.60 -12.56
C PRO A 92 9.97 6.50 -11.36
N LEU A 93 11.03 7.05 -10.78
CA LEU A 93 10.92 7.86 -9.59
C LEU A 93 11.98 8.96 -9.64
N GLN A 94 11.49 10.18 -9.56
CA GLN A 94 12.26 11.38 -9.35
C GLN A 94 11.85 11.98 -8.01
N VAL A 95 12.82 12.48 -7.24
CA VAL A 95 12.54 13.13 -5.95
C VAL A 95 13.27 14.46 -5.84
N LYS A 96 12.69 15.40 -5.12
CA LYS A 96 13.38 16.61 -4.68
C LYS A 96 12.94 17.00 -3.28
N GLU A 97 13.82 17.70 -2.58
CA GLU A 97 13.53 18.27 -1.27
C GLU A 97 13.16 19.73 -1.42
N VAL A 98 12.13 20.16 -0.70
CA VAL A 98 11.74 21.57 -0.59
C VAL A 98 11.52 21.89 0.88
N ARG A 99 12.12 22.99 1.35
CA ARG A 99 11.89 23.51 2.71
C ARG A 99 11.15 24.84 2.62
N ILE A 100 10.06 24.95 3.37
CA ILE A 100 9.30 26.19 3.54
C ILE A 100 9.28 26.47 5.04
N GLU A 101 9.99 27.52 5.47
CA GLU A 101 10.22 27.79 6.90
C GLU A 101 10.81 26.52 7.58
N ASP A 102 10.23 26.11 8.72
CA ASP A 102 10.63 24.91 9.46
C ASP A 102 10.06 23.60 8.90
N ARG A 103 9.29 23.67 7.79
CA ARG A 103 8.58 22.51 7.24
C ARG A 103 9.35 21.93 6.06
N ARG A 104 9.67 20.65 6.19
CA ARG A 104 10.35 19.87 5.17
C ARG A 104 9.36 19.04 4.36
N TYR A 105 9.49 19.16 3.03
CA TYR A 105 8.72 18.43 2.03
C TYR A 105 9.63 17.61 1.12
N ILE A 106 9.15 16.43 0.72
CA ILE A 106 9.74 15.62 -0.35
C ILE A 106 8.72 15.57 -1.48
N VAL A 107 9.05 16.18 -2.60
CA VAL A 107 8.24 16.13 -3.82
C VAL A 107 8.71 14.95 -4.64
N CYS A 108 7.78 14.07 -5.00
CA CYS A 108 8.06 12.88 -5.77
C CYS A 108 7.29 12.95 -7.09
N HIS A 109 7.92 12.51 -8.17
CA HIS A 109 7.34 12.48 -9.50
C HIS A 109 7.58 11.12 -10.15
N ASN A 110 6.53 10.57 -10.75
CA ASN A 110 6.57 9.32 -11.51
C ASN A 110 6.01 9.58 -12.91
N GLU A 111 6.89 9.49 -13.91
CA GLU A 111 6.57 9.78 -15.31
C GLU A 111 5.53 8.81 -15.91
N ASP A 112 5.54 7.53 -15.52
CA ASP A 112 4.52 6.57 -15.98
C ASP A 112 3.14 6.98 -15.47
N GLN A 113 3.07 7.35 -14.19
CA GLN A 113 1.83 7.81 -13.58
C GLN A 113 1.38 9.15 -14.16
N ALA A 114 2.31 10.06 -14.46
CA ALA A 114 2.01 11.34 -15.08
C ALA A 114 1.37 11.17 -16.47
N ARG A 115 1.91 10.25 -17.29
CA ARG A 115 1.33 9.92 -18.60
C ARG A 115 -0.08 9.34 -18.47
N LYS A 116 -0.29 8.46 -17.50
CA LYS A 116 -1.60 7.86 -17.22
C LYS A 116 -2.60 8.91 -16.75
N ASP A 117 -2.23 9.71 -15.76
CA ASP A 117 -3.10 10.77 -15.20
C ASP A 117 -3.51 11.78 -16.27
N ARG A 118 -2.57 12.13 -17.17
CA ARG A 118 -2.84 12.98 -18.34
C ARG A 118 -3.85 12.34 -19.28
N ALA A 119 -3.62 11.09 -19.70
CA ALA A 119 -4.53 10.39 -20.61
C ALA A 119 -5.93 10.23 -20.01
N ASP A 120 -6.01 9.88 -18.71
CA ASP A 120 -7.28 9.79 -17.99
C ASP A 120 -7.98 11.15 -17.94
N ARG A 121 -7.25 12.25 -17.69
CA ARG A 121 -7.82 13.62 -17.73
C ARG A 121 -8.32 13.97 -19.14
N GLU A 122 -7.51 13.74 -20.17
CA GLU A 122 -7.85 14.04 -21.56
C GLU A 122 -9.10 13.26 -22.00
N ALA A 123 -9.21 11.99 -21.64
CA ALA A 123 -10.40 11.18 -21.90
C ALA A 123 -11.65 11.73 -21.19
N ILE A 124 -11.54 12.13 -19.92
CA ILE A 124 -12.65 12.74 -19.16
C ILE A 124 -13.06 14.08 -19.80
N VAL A 125 -12.11 14.93 -20.17
CA VAL A 125 -12.38 16.22 -20.81
C VAL A 125 -12.98 16.05 -22.21
N GLY A 126 -12.50 15.07 -22.98
CA GLY A 126 -13.09 14.71 -24.28
C GLY A 126 -14.54 14.28 -24.15
N ALA A 127 -14.83 13.33 -23.26
CA ALA A 127 -16.19 12.88 -22.99
C ALA A 127 -17.09 14.01 -22.47
N LEU A 128 -16.54 14.91 -21.64
CA LEU A 128 -17.25 16.10 -21.17
C LEU A 128 -17.60 17.06 -22.32
N ARG A 129 -16.68 17.31 -23.26
CA ARG A 129 -16.92 18.14 -24.45
C ARG A 129 -18.06 17.59 -25.29
N ASP A 130 -18.13 16.27 -25.46
CA ASP A 130 -19.19 15.65 -26.25
C ASP A 130 -20.54 15.68 -25.54
N GLN A 131 -20.58 15.50 -24.21
CA GLN A 131 -21.82 15.61 -23.45
C GLN A 131 -22.37 17.03 -23.39
N LEU A 132 -21.52 18.05 -23.31
CA LEU A 132 -21.95 19.45 -23.34
C LEU A 132 -22.66 19.82 -24.65
N LYS A 133 -22.38 19.14 -25.76
CA LYS A 133 -23.13 19.30 -27.03
C LYS A 133 -24.55 18.75 -26.94
N GLN A 134 -24.77 17.73 -26.11
CA GLN A 134 -26.05 17.01 -25.98
C GLN A 134 -26.97 17.58 -24.88
N GLY A 135 -26.44 18.45 -24.01
CA GLY A 135 -27.20 19.22 -23.02
C GLY A 135 -26.77 19.00 -21.56
N ASP A 136 -27.08 19.97 -20.70
CA ASP A 136 -26.48 20.13 -19.36
C ASP A 136 -26.99 19.15 -18.28
N LYS A 137 -28.10 18.44 -18.51
CA LYS A 137 -28.82 17.70 -17.45
C LYS A 137 -28.07 16.47 -16.90
N SER A 138 -27.19 15.84 -17.68
CA SER A 138 -26.44 14.64 -17.26
C SER A 138 -25.12 14.96 -16.53
N LEU A 139 -24.63 16.20 -16.64
CA LEU A 139 -23.34 16.63 -16.10
C LEU A 139 -23.32 16.75 -14.58
N ILE A 140 -24.48 17.01 -13.98
CA ILE A 140 -24.62 17.29 -12.55
C ILE A 140 -24.48 16.00 -11.72
N GLY A 141 -24.68 14.81 -12.29
CA GLY A 141 -24.53 13.53 -11.58
C GLY A 141 -23.10 12.98 -11.53
N ASN A 142 -22.29 13.26 -12.57
CA ASN A 142 -20.96 12.67 -12.68
C ASN A 142 -19.90 13.51 -11.95
N LYS A 143 -19.41 12.97 -10.82
CA LYS A 143 -18.37 13.61 -9.99
C LYS A 143 -17.07 13.90 -10.77
N GLY A 144 -16.75 13.10 -11.79
CA GLY A 144 -15.58 13.30 -12.65
C GLY A 144 -15.70 14.56 -13.50
N TYR A 145 -16.88 14.79 -14.08
CA TYR A 145 -17.16 15.96 -14.93
C TYR A 145 -17.30 17.25 -14.12
N ARG A 146 -17.95 17.19 -12.94
CA ARG A 146 -18.16 18.35 -12.07
C ARG A 146 -16.86 19.10 -11.74
N LYS A 147 -15.73 18.39 -11.75
CA LYS A 147 -14.41 18.95 -11.46
C LYS A 147 -13.91 19.92 -12.53
N TYR A 148 -14.31 19.76 -13.79
CA TYR A 148 -13.80 20.52 -14.94
C TYR A 148 -14.85 21.43 -15.58
N VAL A 149 -15.94 21.70 -14.87
CA VAL A 149 -17.00 22.61 -15.33
C VAL A 149 -17.12 23.80 -14.40
N LYS A 150 -17.44 24.95 -14.96
CA LYS A 150 -17.87 26.15 -14.24
C LYS A 150 -19.25 26.57 -14.72
N ALA A 151 -20.05 27.13 -13.82
CA ALA A 151 -21.36 27.64 -14.16
C ALA A 151 -21.22 29.01 -14.86
N ARG A 152 -21.94 29.17 -15.97
CA ARG A 152 -22.10 30.45 -16.67
C ARG A 152 -23.59 30.71 -16.86
N GLY A 153 -24.20 31.33 -15.85
CA GLY A 153 -25.65 31.52 -15.81
C GLY A 153 -26.37 30.17 -15.70
N PRO A 154 -27.35 29.86 -16.58
CA PRO A 154 -28.09 28.60 -16.55
C PRO A 154 -27.37 27.43 -17.22
N ARG A 155 -26.19 27.63 -17.82
CA ARG A 155 -25.41 26.61 -18.55
C ARG A 155 -24.08 26.32 -17.90
N PHE A 156 -23.50 25.16 -18.21
CA PHE A 156 -22.14 24.82 -17.82
C PHE A 156 -21.18 25.05 -18.98
N GLU A 157 -19.97 25.50 -18.67
CA GLU A 157 -18.86 25.57 -19.62
C GLU A 157 -17.63 24.89 -19.02
N ILE A 158 -16.71 24.48 -19.89
CA ILE A 158 -15.46 23.84 -19.45
C ILE A 158 -14.58 24.88 -18.78
N ASP A 159 -14.03 24.49 -17.63
CA ASP A 159 -13.05 25.27 -16.89
C ASP A 159 -11.63 24.91 -17.35
N GLU A 160 -11.17 25.54 -18.43
CA GLU A 160 -9.83 25.34 -18.99
C GLU A 160 -8.72 25.70 -17.98
N ALA A 161 -8.95 26.72 -17.14
CA ALA A 161 -8.01 27.08 -16.08
C ALA A 161 -7.88 25.94 -15.05
N LYS A 162 -8.99 25.25 -14.75
CA LYS A 162 -8.98 24.09 -13.87
C LYS A 162 -8.27 22.89 -14.49
N ILE A 163 -8.45 22.66 -15.80
CA ILE A 163 -7.72 21.60 -16.53
C ILE A 163 -6.21 21.83 -16.44
N GLU A 164 -5.76 23.07 -16.69
CA GLU A 164 -4.35 23.44 -16.62
C GLU A 164 -3.80 23.31 -15.19
N GLN A 165 -4.55 23.76 -14.18
CA GLN A 165 -4.17 23.52 -12.78
C GLN A 165 -4.05 22.03 -12.47
N GLU A 166 -4.93 21.21 -13.03
CA GLU A 166 -4.95 19.77 -12.79
C GLU A 166 -3.78 19.05 -13.44
N ALA A 167 -3.30 19.53 -14.60
CA ALA A 167 -2.09 19.05 -15.28
C ALA A 167 -0.83 19.14 -14.43
N ARG A 168 -0.73 20.15 -13.57
CA ARG A 168 0.41 20.35 -12.66
C ARG A 168 0.55 19.29 -11.57
N PHE A 169 -0.43 18.40 -11.42
CA PHE A 169 -0.39 17.35 -10.39
C PHE A 169 -0.16 15.95 -10.97
N ASP A 170 -0.04 15.81 -12.29
CA ASP A 170 0.10 14.52 -12.95
C ASP A 170 1.34 13.78 -12.45
N GLY A 171 1.14 12.58 -11.91
CA GLY A 171 2.23 11.75 -11.40
C GLY A 171 2.99 12.32 -10.20
N ILE A 172 2.51 13.41 -9.59
CA ILE A 172 3.17 14.06 -8.44
C ILE A 172 2.47 13.69 -7.13
N TRP A 173 3.29 13.34 -6.13
CA TRP A 173 2.87 13.30 -4.74
C TRP A 173 3.89 14.01 -3.85
N VAL A 174 3.44 14.50 -2.70
CA VAL A 174 4.27 15.25 -1.77
C VAL A 174 4.19 14.59 -0.40
N LEU A 175 5.33 14.44 0.23
CA LEU A 175 5.47 13.98 1.60
C LEU A 175 5.85 15.17 2.48
N GLN A 176 5.32 15.23 3.70
CA GLN A 176 5.81 16.11 4.76
C GLN A 176 6.50 15.24 5.81
N THR A 177 7.69 15.62 6.25
CA THR A 177 8.49 14.79 7.16
C THR A 177 9.40 15.61 8.06
N ASP A 178 9.59 15.18 9.30
CA ASP A 178 10.61 15.68 10.23
C ASP A 178 11.70 14.62 10.54
N ALA A 179 11.66 13.50 9.81
CA ALA A 179 12.61 12.40 9.96
C ALA A 179 13.94 12.77 9.30
N ALA A 180 15.04 12.38 9.94
CA ALA A 180 16.40 12.51 9.40
C ALA A 180 16.70 11.41 8.38
N VAL A 181 15.93 11.38 7.30
CA VAL A 181 16.09 10.46 6.15
C VAL A 181 16.38 11.27 4.90
N THR A 182 17.15 10.71 3.96
CA THR A 182 17.33 11.34 2.65
C THR A 182 15.99 11.43 1.89
N PRO A 183 15.84 12.34 0.91
CA PRO A 183 14.62 12.43 0.09
C PRO A 183 14.27 11.09 -0.59
N VAL A 184 15.29 10.38 -1.09
CA VAL A 184 15.16 9.06 -1.71
C VAL A 184 14.62 8.05 -0.71
N GLU A 185 15.26 7.91 0.46
CA GLU A 185 14.83 6.98 1.50
C GLU A 185 13.40 7.28 1.97
N GLY A 186 13.07 8.56 2.17
CA GLY A 186 11.72 8.97 2.56
C GLY A 186 10.66 8.55 1.55
N ALA A 187 10.94 8.75 0.26
CA ALA A 187 10.06 8.33 -0.83
C ALA A 187 9.91 6.80 -0.92
N LEU A 188 11.02 6.06 -0.81
CA LEU A 188 11.01 4.59 -0.85
C LEU A 188 10.29 3.99 0.36
N LYS A 189 10.53 4.51 1.57
CA LYS A 189 9.84 4.09 2.79
C LYS A 189 8.34 4.37 2.74
N TYR A 190 7.94 5.50 2.16
CA TYR A 190 6.51 5.75 1.93
C TYR A 190 5.91 4.78 0.92
N LYS A 191 6.64 4.39 -0.13
CA LYS A 191 6.19 3.39 -1.12
C LYS A 191 5.99 2.00 -0.52
N GLU A 192 6.74 1.64 0.52
CA GLU A 192 6.52 0.38 1.27
C GLU A 192 5.11 0.33 1.89
N LEU A 193 4.48 1.46 2.21
CA LEU A 193 3.09 1.50 2.71
C LEU A 193 2.11 0.89 1.69
N TRP A 194 2.30 1.16 0.41
CA TRP A 194 1.48 0.58 -0.67
C TRP A 194 1.71 -0.92 -0.82
N MET A 195 2.95 -1.38 -0.61
CA MET A 195 3.25 -2.81 -0.60
C MET A 195 2.53 -3.52 0.55
N VAL A 196 2.49 -2.91 1.73
CA VAL A 196 1.75 -3.43 2.88
C VAL A 196 0.26 -3.54 2.55
N GLU A 197 -0.36 -2.50 1.98
CA GLU A 197 -1.77 -2.56 1.57
C GLU A 197 -2.04 -3.67 0.52
N ALA A 198 -1.16 -3.80 -0.47
CA ALA A 198 -1.24 -4.85 -1.48
C ALA A 198 -1.13 -6.24 -0.85
N LEU A 199 -0.20 -6.44 0.09
CA LEU A 199 -0.06 -7.70 0.83
C LEU A 199 -1.33 -8.03 1.64
N PHE A 200 -1.89 -7.05 2.37
CA PHE A 200 -3.14 -7.24 3.09
C PHE A 200 -4.32 -7.54 2.15
N ARG A 201 -4.34 -6.97 0.94
CA ARG A 201 -5.37 -7.26 -0.07
C ARG A 201 -5.21 -8.69 -0.62
N SER A 202 -4.00 -9.08 -1.00
CA SER A 202 -3.70 -10.42 -1.53
C SER A 202 -3.93 -11.51 -0.49
N LEU A 203 -3.66 -11.25 0.78
CA LEU A 203 -3.97 -12.20 1.85
C LEU A 203 -5.46 -12.47 2.00
N LYS A 204 -6.30 -11.43 1.90
CA LYS A 204 -7.75 -11.62 2.00
C LYS A 204 -8.26 -12.57 0.92
N SER A 205 -7.63 -12.56 -0.26
CA SER A 205 -7.97 -13.49 -1.34
C SER A 205 -7.34 -14.87 -1.17
N VAL A 206 -6.10 -14.98 -0.69
CA VAL A 206 -5.40 -16.28 -0.68
C VAL A 206 -5.60 -17.07 0.61
N VAL A 207 -5.74 -16.39 1.75
CA VAL A 207 -6.06 -17.03 3.04
C VAL A 207 -7.58 -17.11 3.24
N GLU A 208 -8.37 -16.72 2.23
CA GLU A 208 -9.83 -16.78 2.21
C GLU A 208 -10.47 -16.28 3.51
N THR A 209 -9.91 -15.20 4.08
CA THR A 209 -10.35 -14.68 5.38
C THR A 209 -11.72 -13.99 5.30
N ARG A 210 -12.54 -14.27 4.28
CA ARG A 210 -13.82 -13.64 4.00
C ARG A 210 -14.83 -14.65 3.44
N PRO A 211 -16.13 -14.48 3.73
CA PRO A 211 -16.72 -13.40 4.51
C PRO A 211 -16.55 -13.58 6.05
N ILE A 212 -16.48 -12.46 6.77
CA ILE A 212 -16.30 -12.43 8.23
C ILE A 212 -17.64 -12.06 8.87
N TYR A 213 -18.29 -13.01 9.54
CA TYR A 213 -19.56 -12.81 10.25
C TYR A 213 -19.41 -12.95 11.78
N HIS A 214 -18.36 -12.35 12.33
CA HIS A 214 -18.14 -12.37 13.78
C HIS A 214 -19.13 -11.44 14.50
N LYS A 215 -19.70 -11.94 15.60
CA LYS A 215 -20.72 -11.23 16.41
C LYS A 215 -20.22 -10.77 17.78
N CYS A 216 -19.04 -11.23 18.21
CA CYS A 216 -18.43 -10.83 19.48
C CYS A 216 -16.95 -10.45 19.31
N ASP A 217 -16.47 -9.60 20.21
CA ASP A 217 -15.12 -9.03 20.21
C ASP A 217 -14.01 -10.09 20.19
N GLU A 218 -14.17 -11.15 20.96
CA GLU A 218 -13.19 -12.23 21.11
C GLU A 218 -12.94 -12.94 19.77
N THR A 219 -14.02 -13.26 19.05
CA THR A 219 -13.92 -13.91 17.73
C THR A 219 -13.29 -13.00 16.69
N ILE A 220 -13.58 -11.69 16.73
CA ILE A 220 -12.91 -10.71 15.85
C ILE A 220 -11.40 -10.65 16.19
N ARG A 221 -11.03 -10.60 17.48
CA ARG A 221 -9.61 -10.56 17.89
C ARG A 221 -8.87 -11.81 17.45
N GLY A 222 -9.45 -13.00 17.66
CA GLY A 222 -8.86 -14.26 17.23
C GLY A 222 -8.66 -14.32 15.72
N HIS A 223 -9.66 -13.90 14.93
CA HIS A 223 -9.56 -13.86 13.48
C HIS A 223 -8.47 -12.90 12.99
N VAL A 224 -8.43 -11.67 13.53
CA VAL A 224 -7.38 -10.69 13.19
C VAL A 224 -6.00 -11.23 13.55
N PHE A 225 -5.87 -11.87 14.71
CA PHE A 225 -4.62 -12.50 15.13
C PHE A 225 -4.16 -13.59 14.16
N CYS A 226 -5.02 -14.58 13.86
CA CYS A 226 -4.68 -15.67 12.94
C CYS A 226 -4.36 -15.15 11.53
N SER A 227 -5.12 -14.17 11.03
CA SER A 227 -4.88 -13.54 9.73
C SER A 227 -3.53 -12.83 9.68
N PHE A 228 -3.18 -12.11 10.75
CA PHE A 228 -1.89 -11.44 10.84
C PHE A 228 -0.74 -12.43 11.03
N LEU A 229 -0.92 -13.50 11.81
CA LEU A 229 0.08 -14.56 11.94
C LEU A 229 0.34 -15.24 10.59
N ALA A 230 -0.72 -15.57 9.84
CA ALA A 230 -0.61 -16.12 8.50
C ALA A 230 0.16 -15.16 7.55
N LEU A 231 -0.08 -13.85 7.63
CA LEU A 231 0.70 -12.85 6.89
C LEU A 231 2.20 -12.94 7.21
N VAL A 232 2.54 -12.96 8.49
CA VAL A 232 3.94 -12.99 8.94
C VAL A 232 4.63 -14.26 8.45
N LEU A 233 3.98 -15.42 8.60
CA LEU A 233 4.53 -16.70 8.15
C LEU A 233 4.72 -16.73 6.62
N LEU A 234 3.73 -16.23 5.88
CA LEU A 234 3.82 -16.10 4.42
C LEU A 234 4.99 -15.21 4.00
N LYS A 235 5.09 -14.02 4.60
CA LYS A 235 6.14 -13.06 4.22
C LYS A 235 7.53 -13.58 4.54
N GLU A 236 7.67 -14.27 5.67
CA GLU A 236 8.92 -14.94 6.04
C GLU A 236 9.29 -16.05 5.06
N LEU A 237 8.34 -16.93 4.69
CA LEU A 237 8.58 -17.97 3.70
C LEU A 237 9.02 -17.39 2.35
N GLN A 238 8.34 -16.33 1.89
CA GLN A 238 8.71 -15.62 0.66
C GLN A 238 10.13 -15.04 0.75
N ALA A 239 10.48 -14.39 1.86
CA ALA A 239 11.82 -13.84 2.05
C ALA A 239 12.90 -14.93 2.00
N ARG A 240 12.67 -16.09 2.64
CA ARG A 240 13.59 -17.23 2.60
C ARG A 240 13.74 -17.82 1.19
N MET A 241 12.65 -17.89 0.42
CA MET A 241 12.71 -18.33 -0.98
C MET A 241 13.46 -17.32 -1.86
N GLU A 242 13.23 -16.02 -1.66
CA GLU A 242 13.90 -14.93 -2.40
C GLU A 242 15.41 -14.91 -2.18
N VAL A 243 15.89 -15.16 -0.95
CA VAL A 243 17.32 -15.31 -0.64
C VAL A 243 17.98 -16.42 -1.47
N ARG A 244 17.22 -17.45 -1.83
CA ARG A 244 17.69 -18.56 -2.69
C ARG A 244 17.44 -18.33 -4.18
N GLY A 245 16.96 -17.13 -4.56
CA GLY A 245 16.61 -16.79 -5.94
C GLY A 245 15.32 -17.44 -6.43
N TRP A 246 14.53 -18.06 -5.56
CA TRP A 246 13.25 -18.68 -5.91
C TRP A 246 12.11 -17.70 -5.73
N ARG A 247 11.22 -17.67 -6.72
CA ARG A 247 9.99 -16.87 -6.69
C ARG A 247 8.83 -17.76 -7.10
N ALA A 248 7.94 -18.01 -6.15
CA ALA A 248 6.71 -18.76 -6.39
C ALA A 248 5.52 -17.80 -6.41
N GLU A 249 4.54 -18.10 -7.26
CA GLU A 249 3.23 -17.46 -7.18
C GLU A 249 2.45 -18.12 -6.04
N TRP A 250 1.88 -17.31 -5.13
CA TRP A 250 1.39 -17.82 -3.86
C TRP A 250 0.16 -18.72 -3.99
N SER A 251 -0.76 -18.43 -4.93
CA SER A 251 -1.93 -19.28 -5.14
C SER A 251 -1.53 -20.67 -5.64
N ARG A 252 -0.57 -20.75 -6.57
CA ARG A 252 0.02 -22.01 -7.04
C ARG A 252 0.78 -22.74 -5.95
N LEU A 253 1.61 -22.03 -5.19
CA LEU A 253 2.36 -22.64 -4.10
C LEU A 253 1.43 -23.22 -3.03
N LYS A 254 0.32 -22.54 -2.71
CA LYS A 254 -0.72 -23.09 -1.84
C LYS A 254 -1.30 -24.37 -2.42
N SER A 255 -1.70 -24.39 -3.69
CA SER A 255 -2.21 -25.60 -4.34
C SER A 255 -1.19 -26.75 -4.39
N ASP A 256 0.08 -26.43 -4.62
CA ASP A 256 1.18 -27.41 -4.62
C ASP A 256 1.39 -28.03 -3.23
N LEU A 257 1.27 -27.23 -2.17
CA LEU A 257 1.35 -27.67 -0.78
C LEU A 257 0.09 -28.45 -0.36
N ASP A 258 -1.10 -28.02 -0.76
CA ASP A 258 -2.37 -28.70 -0.49
C ASP A 258 -2.42 -30.09 -1.16
N ALA A 259 -1.74 -30.28 -2.29
CA ALA A 259 -1.60 -31.57 -2.95
C ALA A 259 -0.61 -32.53 -2.26
N LEU A 260 0.07 -32.09 -1.20
CA LEU A 260 0.92 -32.95 -0.38
C LEU A 260 0.06 -33.70 0.62
N GLU A 261 -0.06 -35.01 0.42
CA GLU A 261 -0.92 -35.87 1.21
C GLU A 261 -0.10 -37.01 1.83
N GLU A 262 -0.52 -37.48 2.99
CA GLU A 262 -0.03 -38.72 3.60
C GLU A 262 -1.18 -39.73 3.69
N ILE A 263 -0.96 -40.90 3.10
CA ILE A 263 -1.91 -42.01 3.07
C ILE A 263 -1.39 -43.07 4.02
N THR A 264 -2.20 -43.44 5.01
CA THR A 264 -1.90 -44.57 5.89
C THR A 264 -2.57 -45.82 5.33
N ILE A 265 -1.80 -46.87 5.10
CA ILE A 265 -2.26 -48.17 4.60
C ILE A 265 -1.98 -49.22 5.66
N GLU A 266 -3.03 -49.92 6.09
CA GLU A 266 -2.93 -51.09 6.94
C GLU A 266 -3.09 -52.35 6.10
N ASN A 267 -2.11 -53.25 6.19
CA ASN A 267 -2.19 -54.54 5.51
C ASN A 267 -1.49 -55.63 6.34
N ALA A 268 -2.20 -56.74 6.56
CA ALA A 268 -1.69 -57.91 7.29
C ALA A 268 -1.03 -57.58 8.65
N GLY A 269 -1.67 -56.69 9.43
CA GLY A 269 -1.18 -56.27 10.75
C GLY A 269 0.04 -55.33 10.72
N ARG A 270 0.37 -54.76 9.56
CA ARG A 270 1.43 -53.76 9.38
C ARG A 270 0.86 -52.44 8.90
N THR A 271 1.39 -51.33 9.43
CA THR A 271 0.96 -49.97 9.06
C THR A 271 2.07 -49.27 8.27
N PHE A 272 1.73 -48.78 7.09
CA PHE A 272 2.62 -48.00 6.23
C PHE A 272 2.06 -46.60 6.06
N VAL A 273 2.91 -45.58 6.11
CA VAL A 273 2.56 -44.21 5.75
C VAL A 273 3.27 -43.87 4.44
N ILE A 274 2.49 -43.55 3.40
CA ILE A 274 2.98 -43.16 2.09
C ILE A 274 2.66 -41.69 1.87
N ARG A 275 3.69 -40.89 1.64
CA ARG A 275 3.58 -39.47 1.31
C ARG A 275 3.58 -39.27 -0.21
N SER A 276 2.71 -38.41 -0.73
CA SER A 276 2.72 -38.03 -2.15
C SER A 276 4.03 -37.31 -2.54
N ARG A 277 4.45 -37.35 -3.81
CA ARG A 277 5.61 -36.57 -4.27
C ARG A 277 5.25 -35.08 -4.30
N THR A 278 6.22 -34.23 -3.96
CA THR A 278 6.03 -32.78 -4.06
C THR A 278 5.80 -32.36 -5.51
N ARG A 279 4.85 -31.46 -5.74
CA ARG A 279 4.57 -30.84 -7.04
C ARG A 279 5.01 -29.38 -7.06
N GLY A 280 5.29 -28.87 -8.26
CA GLY A 280 5.63 -27.47 -8.50
C GLY A 280 6.68 -26.92 -7.52
N ASP A 281 6.31 -25.88 -6.78
CA ASP A 281 7.20 -25.17 -5.86
C ASP A 281 7.12 -25.66 -4.40
N ALA A 282 6.29 -26.66 -4.08
CA ALA A 282 6.13 -27.17 -2.70
C ALA A 282 7.46 -27.66 -2.09
N GLY A 283 8.26 -28.40 -2.86
CA GLY A 283 9.57 -28.87 -2.41
C GLY A 283 10.52 -27.72 -2.09
N LYS A 284 10.54 -26.67 -2.92
CA LYS A 284 11.36 -25.47 -2.71
C LYS A 284 10.92 -24.72 -1.46
N ALA A 285 9.62 -24.58 -1.23
CA ALA A 285 9.07 -23.90 -0.06
C ALA A 285 9.42 -24.64 1.24
N LEU A 286 9.26 -25.97 1.27
CA LEU A 286 9.63 -26.79 2.43
C LEU A 286 11.13 -26.71 2.70
N GLN A 287 11.96 -26.78 1.66
CA GLN A 287 13.40 -26.62 1.78
C GLN A 287 13.79 -25.22 2.29
N ALA A 288 13.10 -24.17 1.84
CA ALA A 288 13.31 -22.79 2.30
C ALA A 288 12.89 -22.62 3.77
N ALA A 289 11.82 -23.29 4.19
CA ALA A 289 11.38 -23.35 5.58
C ALA A 289 12.31 -24.18 6.48
N GLY A 290 13.17 -25.03 5.90
CA GLY A 290 14.02 -25.97 6.65
C GLY A 290 13.29 -27.24 7.08
N VAL A 291 12.18 -27.58 6.41
CA VAL A 291 11.37 -28.76 6.71
C VAL A 291 11.88 -29.94 5.88
N ALA A 292 12.29 -31.01 6.55
CA ALA A 292 12.66 -32.28 5.92
C ALA A 292 11.42 -33.17 5.74
N LEU A 293 11.15 -33.62 4.52
CA LEU A 293 9.98 -34.42 4.19
C LEU A 293 10.07 -35.91 4.56
N GLY A 294 11.26 -36.38 4.96
CA GLY A 294 11.52 -37.79 5.19
C GLY A 294 11.37 -38.65 3.93
N PRO A 295 11.46 -39.98 4.05
CA PRO A 295 11.26 -40.90 2.94
C PRO A 295 9.78 -40.94 2.52
N THR A 296 9.55 -41.23 1.24
CA THR A 296 8.20 -41.35 0.65
C THR A 296 7.36 -42.45 1.31
N VAL A 297 8.00 -43.52 1.78
CA VAL A 297 7.35 -44.62 2.50
C VAL A 297 7.99 -44.72 3.88
N ARG A 298 7.14 -44.70 4.92
CA ARG A 298 7.54 -44.89 6.31
C ARG A 298 6.82 -46.11 6.87
N PHE A 299 7.56 -46.95 7.58
CA PHE A 299 7.00 -48.07 8.32
C PHE A 299 6.62 -47.60 9.73
N CYS A 300 5.37 -47.81 10.12
CA CYS A 300 4.90 -47.58 11.48
C CYS A 300 4.79 -48.94 12.16
N THR A 301 5.67 -49.18 13.14
CA THR A 301 5.60 -50.32 14.06
C THR A 301 4.37 -50.24 14.94
#